data_AF-A0A941ZRV2-F1
#
_entry.id   AF-A0A941ZRV2-F1
#
_cell.length_a   1.000
_cell.length_b   1.000
_cell.length_c   1.000
_cell.angle_alpha   90.00
_cell.angle_beta   90.00
_cell.angle_gamma   90.00
#
_symmetry.space_group_name_H-M   'P 1'
#
loop_
_entity.id
_entity.type
_entity.pdbx_description
1 polymer ?
#
loop_
_entity_poly.entity_id
_entity_poly.type
_entity_poly.pdbx_seq_one_letter_code
_entity_poly.pdbx_strand_id
1 'polypeptide(L)' 'ELDKVNETLSRVEQVKKFTILPKKLYEEDGEVTPTMKVKRKYVNEAFKDLIEGMYKGKGGE' A
#
# COMPACT_ATOMS: atom_id res chain seq x y z
N GLU A 1 -5.71 17.21 -2.72
CA GLU A 1 -6.52 16.36 -3.62
C GLU A 1 -7.05 15.13 -2.90
N LEU A 2 -6.21 14.38 -2.17
CA LEU A 2 -6.60 13.19 -1.40
C LEU A 2 -7.71 13.44 -0.36
N ASP A 3 -7.65 14.57 0.34
CA ASP A 3 -8.66 14.96 1.35
C ASP A 3 -10.05 15.17 0.72
N LYS A 4 -10.10 15.88 -0.40
CA LYS A 4 -11.34 16.13 -1.18
C LYS A 4 -11.96 14.83 -1.72
N VAL A 5 -11.13 13.86 -2.10
CA VAL A 5 -11.61 12.55 -2.55
C VAL A 5 -12.12 11.74 -1.35
N ASN A 6 -11.41 11.77 -0.22
CA ASN A 6 -11.87 11.14 1.02
C ASN A 6 -13.22 11.70 1.50
N GLU A 7 -13.53 12.98 1.27
CA GLU A 7 -14.85 13.56 1.58
C GLU A 7 -16.00 12.91 0.80
N THR A 8 -15.72 12.37 -0.40
CA THR A 8 -16.71 11.66 -1.22
C THR A 8 -16.84 10.17 -0.90
N LEU A 9 -15.94 9.63 -0.07
CA LEU A 9 -15.85 8.21 0.24
C LEU A 9 -16.35 7.91 1.65
N SER A 10 -16.95 6.73 1.84
CA SER A 10 -17.38 6.30 3.18
C SER A 10 -16.17 6.13 4.10
N ARG A 11 -16.35 6.28 5.43
CA ARG A 11 -15.26 6.25 6.42
C ARG A 11 -14.42 4.96 6.42
N VAL A 12 -14.95 3.89 5.82
CA VAL A 12 -14.27 2.60 5.61
C VAL A 12 -13.41 2.57 4.34
N GLU A 13 -13.75 3.35 3.33
CA GLU A 13 -13.05 3.47 2.03
C GLU A 13 -12.00 4.59 2.04
N GLN A 14 -12.10 5.52 2.99
CA GLN A 14 -11.13 6.60 3.14
C GLN A 14 -9.72 6.08 3.39
N VAL A 15 -8.76 6.64 2.67
CA VAL A 15 -7.34 6.34 2.85
C VAL A 15 -6.86 7.02 4.13
N LYS A 16 -6.67 6.22 5.20
CA LYS A 16 -6.28 6.72 6.53
C LYS A 16 -4.78 6.85 6.72
N LYS A 17 -4.00 5.98 6.08
CA LYS A 17 -2.55 5.95 6.13
C LYS A 17 -2.04 5.44 4.79
N PHE A 18 -0.97 6.03 4.31
CA PHE A 18 -0.24 5.55 3.14
C PHE A 18 1.25 5.68 3.43
N THR A 19 2.04 4.76 2.88
CA THR A 19 3.51 4.79 2.96
C THR A 19 4.05 4.79 1.56
N ILE A 20 5.07 5.61 1.33
CA ILE A 20 5.78 5.64 0.06
C ILE A 20 6.83 4.53 0.09
N LEU A 21 6.77 3.63 -0.89
CA LEU A 21 7.78 2.59 -1.04
C LEU A 21 9.13 3.25 -1.42
N PRO A 22 10.24 2.85 -0.80
CA PRO A 22 11.56 3.40 -1.11
C PRO A 22 12.10 2.94 -2.47
N LYS A 23 11.45 1.93 -3.07
CA LYS A 23 11.79 1.33 -4.36
C LYS A 23 10.57 1.41 -5.28
N LYS A 24 10.81 1.65 -6.58
CA LYS A 24 9.79 1.50 -7.62
C LYS A 24 9.54 0.01 -7.87
N LEU A 25 8.30 -0.38 -8.09
CA LEU A 25 7.99 -1.76 -8.45
C LEU A 25 8.45 -2.02 -9.88
N TYR A 26 9.27 -3.06 -10.06
CA TYR A 26 9.80 -3.45 -11.37
C TYR A 26 9.21 -4.77 -11.85
N GLU A 27 9.07 -4.90 -13.16
CA GLU A 27 8.64 -6.15 -13.78
C GLU A 27 9.72 -7.23 -13.66
N GLU A 28 10.99 -6.84 -13.74
CA GLU A 28 12.17 -7.71 -13.62
C GLU A 28 12.22 -8.44 -12.27
N ASP A 29 11.78 -7.76 -11.21
CA ASP A 29 11.68 -8.31 -9.85
C ASP A 29 10.42 -9.18 -9.68
N GLY A 30 9.54 -9.19 -10.68
CA GLY A 30 8.27 -9.91 -10.65
C GLY A 30 7.18 -9.23 -9.84
N GLU A 31 7.42 -8.01 -9.33
CA GLU A 31 6.50 -7.22 -8.49
C GLU A 31 5.27 -6.72 -9.27
N VAL A 32 5.44 -6.46 -10.56
CA VAL A 32 4.37 -6.08 -11.49
C VAL A 32 4.32 -7.03 -12.69
N THR A 33 3.16 -7.12 -13.34
CA THR A 33 3.04 -7.78 -14.63
C THR A 33 3.58 -6.90 -15.76
N PRO A 34 3.82 -7.46 -16.96
CA PRO A 34 4.06 -6.69 -18.19
C PRO A 34 3.01 -5.65 -18.57
N THR A 35 1.85 -5.69 -17.89
CA THR A 35 0.77 -4.72 -18.01
C THR A 35 0.72 -3.74 -16.83
N MET A 36 1.82 -3.60 -16.08
CA MET A 36 1.95 -2.80 -14.86
C MET A 36 0.93 -3.15 -13.75
N LYS A 37 0.33 -4.34 -13.77
CA LYS A 37 -0.55 -4.78 -12.68
C LYS A 37 0.29 -5.28 -11.51
N VAL A 38 0.04 -4.73 -10.34
CA VAL A 38 0.72 -5.12 -9.10
C VAL A 38 0.39 -6.56 -8.73
N LYS A 39 1.42 -7.40 -8.59
CA LYS A 39 1.27 -8.75 -8.06
C LYS A 39 1.20 -8.70 -6.54
N ARG A 40 -0.03 -8.52 -6.03
CA ARG A 40 -0.30 -8.34 -4.59
C ARG A 40 0.40 -9.34 -3.69
N LYS A 41 0.44 -10.63 -4.06
CA LYS A 41 1.08 -11.66 -3.24
C LYS A 41 2.58 -11.38 -3.04
N TYR A 42 3.30 -11.10 -4.13
CA TYR A 42 4.73 -10.83 -4.08
C TYR A 42 5.03 -9.53 -3.33
N VAL A 43 4.32 -8.45 -3.66
CA VAL A 43 4.49 -7.14 -3.00
C VAL A 43 4.15 -7.22 -1.50
N ASN A 44 3.12 -7.96 -1.11
CA ASN A 44 2.78 -8.15 0.30
C ASN A 44 3.87 -8.92 1.05
N GLU A 45 4.55 -9.88 0.43
CA GLU A 45 5.66 -10.62 1.06
C GLU A 45 6.94 -9.77 1.11
N ALA A 46 7.30 -9.12 0.01
CA ALA A 46 8.50 -8.27 -0.08
C ALA A 46 8.45 -7.06 0.85
N PHE A 47 7.27 -6.43 0.98
CA PHE A 47 7.07 -5.25 1.84
C PHE A 47 6.27 -5.56 3.11
N LYS A 48 6.25 -6.84 3.51
CA LYS A 48 5.51 -7.29 4.70
C LYS A 48 5.86 -6.46 5.93
N ASP A 49 7.15 -6.23 6.16
CA ASP A 49 7.64 -5.47 7.31
C ASP A 49 7.14 -4.02 7.32
N LEU A 50 7.13 -3.34 6.17
CA LEU A 50 6.57 -1.99 6.04
C LEU A 50 5.06 -1.98 6.28
N ILE A 51 4.34 -2.96 5.73
CA ILE A 51 2.90 -3.10 5.91
C ILE A 51 2.58 -3.36 7.39
N GLU A 52 3.29 -4.29 8.01
CA GLU A 52 3.17 -4.57 9.44
C GLU A 52 3.50 -3.34 10.28
N GLY A 53 4.54 -2.57 9.93
CA GLY A 53 4.87 -1.31 10.59
C GLY A 53 3.74 -0.27 10.53
N MET A 54 3.05 -0.15 9.39
CA MET A 54 1.90 0.77 9.25
C MET A 54 0.75 0.45 10.22
N TYR A 55 0.52 -0.84 10.48
CA TYR A 55 -0.56 -1.32 11.34
C TYR A 55 -0.13 -1.51 12.80
N LYS A 56 1.13 -1.87 13.08
CA LYS A 56 1.68 -2.05 14.43
C LYS A 56 1.58 -0.78 15.26
N GLY A 57 1.83 0.39 14.68
CA GLY A 57 1.62 1.68 15.34
C GLY A 57 0.14 2.06 15.59
N LYS A 58 -0.81 1.13 15.44
CA LYS A 58 -2.24 1.32 15.75
C LYS A 58 -2.87 0.14 16.51
N GLY A 59 -2.06 -0.84 16.92
CA GLY A 59 -2.49 -1.99 17.69
C GLY A 59 -1.85 -2.00 19.07
N GLY A 60 -2.47 -1.31 20.02
CA GLY A 60 -2.17 -1.42 21.45
C GLY A 60 -1.21 -0.36 21.99
N GLU A 61 -1.74 0.81 22.30
CA GLU A 61 -1.79 1.45 23.63
C GLU A 61 -2.75 2.64 23.59
#